data_AF-A0A9W6ING1-F1
#
_entry.id   AF-A0A9W6ING1-F1
#
_cell.length_a   1.000
_cell.length_b   1.000
_cell.length_c   1.000
_cell.angle_alpha   90.00
_cell.angle_beta   90.00
_cell.angle_gamma   90.00
#
_symmetry.space_group_name_H-M   'P 1'
#
loop_
_entity.id
_entity.type
_entity.pdbx_description
1 polymer ?
#
loop_
_entity_poly.entity_id
_entity_poly.type
_entity_poly.pdbx_seq_one_letter_code
_entity_poly.pdbx_strand_id
1 'polypeptide(L)'
;MPPIARFAPLALIVLAACASADRPPHGGPMSGGPGGQAGGGRDGGFTQAARLVDEGRYADALPVLRCVASRGEGFEIAEYLAGYSAFRLARSEETPAVLRDDLLTEGFERMTAAAQAGWPAAQAGLAEALFEIANEDALAEAAYWAAVYRNNPRERVYGIDRLDDAVETSLAEHLGDTAISASEQRAAGFTIIPLAGHETGAECARFLRTGSENGQRGDGSRRGRGGPRQDGGQGGGPGGGRGGWAEPDDRAIHTR
;
A
#
# COMPACT_ATOMS: atom_id res chain seq x y z
N MET A 1 -31.64 1.13 58.47
CA MET A 1 -30.88 2.40 58.69
C MET A 1 -30.04 2.25 59.95
N PRO A 2 -28.74 1.96 59.78
CA PRO A 2 -27.65 2.76 60.36
C PRO A 2 -26.55 3.07 59.29
N PRO A 3 -25.51 3.89 59.60
CA PRO A 3 -24.99 4.89 58.66
C PRO A 3 -23.83 4.44 57.74
N ILE A 4 -23.76 5.21 56.65
CA ILE A 4 -22.82 5.19 55.53
C ILE A 4 -21.40 5.56 56.00
N ALA A 5 -20.43 4.67 55.74
CA ALA A 5 -19.00 5.01 55.81
C ALA A 5 -18.49 5.34 54.41
N ARG A 6 -18.13 6.61 54.22
CA ARG A 6 -17.47 7.15 53.03
C ARG A 6 -15.99 6.82 53.08
N PHE A 7 -15.45 6.17 52.06
CA PHE A 7 -14.02 6.13 51.78
C PHE A 7 -13.79 6.71 50.38
N ALA A 8 -13.01 7.78 50.33
CA ALA A 8 -12.49 8.43 49.13
C ALA A 8 -10.98 8.68 49.35
N PRO A 9 -10.19 8.97 48.31
CA PRO A 9 -9.16 8.09 47.78
C PRO A 9 -7.75 8.51 48.21
N LEU A 10 -6.84 7.54 48.31
CA LEU A 10 -5.41 7.81 48.45
C LEU A 10 -4.79 7.97 47.05
N ALA A 11 -4.58 9.22 46.64
CA ALA A 11 -3.79 9.56 45.46
C ALA A 11 -2.30 9.38 45.78
N LEU A 12 -1.65 8.43 45.13
CA LEU A 12 -0.18 8.28 45.18
C LEU A 12 0.42 9.01 43.97
N ILE A 13 0.98 10.19 44.21
CA ILE A 13 1.77 10.94 43.24
C ILE A 13 3.22 10.45 43.36
N VAL A 14 3.71 9.72 42.35
CA VAL A 14 5.13 9.38 42.22
C VAL A 14 5.76 10.35 41.23
N LEU A 15 6.54 11.29 41.75
CA LEU A 15 7.49 12.10 40.98
C LEU A 15 8.76 11.25 40.76
N ALA A 16 9.05 10.88 39.51
CA ALA A 16 10.34 10.32 39.12
C ALA A 16 10.98 11.24 38.07
N ALA A 17 12.18 11.72 38.40
CA ALA A 17 12.96 12.69 37.67
C ALA A 17 13.59 12.12 36.39
N CYS A 18 13.80 13.00 35.41
CA CYS A 18 14.60 12.75 34.22
C CYS A 18 16.06 12.46 34.58
N ALA A 19 16.60 11.36 34.05
CA ALA A 19 18.04 11.14 33.91
C ALA A 19 18.31 10.64 32.48
N SER A 20 18.97 11.49 31.70
CA SER A 20 19.59 11.14 30.42
C SER A 20 20.77 10.20 30.68
N ALA A 21 20.80 9.04 30.02
CA ALA A 21 22.00 8.22 29.92
C ALA A 21 22.04 7.43 28.61
N ASP A 22 23.05 7.77 27.81
CA ASP A 22 23.83 7.03 26.83
C ASP A 22 23.30 5.73 26.18
N ARG A 23 23.31 5.80 24.85
CA ARG A 23 23.22 4.73 23.86
C ARG A 23 24.44 3.79 23.94
N PRO A 24 24.26 2.46 23.88
CA PRO A 24 25.29 1.57 23.38
C PRO A 24 25.13 1.32 21.86
N PRO A 25 26.22 1.26 21.08
CA PRO A 25 26.23 0.73 19.72
C PRO A 25 26.46 -0.80 19.74
N HIS A 26 26.45 -1.42 18.55
CA HIS A 26 26.58 -2.86 18.22
C HIS A 26 25.22 -3.58 18.11
N GLY A 27 24.74 -4.06 16.95
CA GLY A 27 25.45 -4.50 15.75
C GLY A 27 25.61 -6.03 15.79
N GLY A 28 24.51 -6.75 15.54
CA GLY A 28 24.48 -8.21 15.35
C GLY A 28 23.48 -8.57 14.24
N PRO A 29 23.76 -9.60 13.42
CA PRO A 29 22.99 -9.89 12.21
C PRO A 29 21.64 -10.50 12.59
N MET A 30 20.54 -9.86 12.19
CA MET A 30 19.22 -10.45 12.29
C MET A 30 19.08 -11.51 11.21
N SER A 31 19.09 -12.77 11.64
CA SER A 31 18.66 -13.94 10.89
C SER A 31 17.23 -13.75 10.38
N GLY A 32 17.03 -13.92 9.07
CA GLY A 32 15.77 -13.65 8.38
C GLY A 32 14.61 -14.55 8.83
N GLY A 33 13.49 -13.91 9.16
CA GLY A 33 12.16 -14.52 9.06
C GLY A 33 11.67 -14.47 7.61
N PRO A 34 10.68 -15.30 7.21
CA PRO A 34 10.16 -15.36 5.85
C PRO A 34 9.24 -14.16 5.59
N GLY A 35 9.84 -12.97 5.49
CA GLY A 35 9.18 -11.73 5.13
C GLY A 35 9.88 -11.16 3.92
N GLY A 36 9.10 -10.97 2.84
CA GLY A 36 9.39 -10.13 1.68
C GLY A 36 10.85 -9.99 1.28
N GLN A 37 11.29 -10.79 0.31
CA GLN A 37 12.37 -10.34 -0.56
C GLN A 37 11.86 -9.11 -1.31
N ALA A 38 12.05 -7.93 -0.70
CA ALA A 38 12.25 -6.70 -1.43
C ALA A 38 13.52 -6.90 -2.27
N GLY A 39 13.35 -7.56 -3.42
CA GLY A 39 14.41 -7.81 -4.38
C GLY A 39 14.93 -6.46 -4.89
N GLY A 40 16.10 -6.07 -4.38
CA GLY A 40 16.87 -4.95 -4.90
C GLY A 40 17.25 -5.20 -6.36
N GLY A 41 16.36 -4.76 -7.26
CA GLY A 41 16.46 -5.01 -8.69
C GLY A 41 15.41 -4.24 -9.49
N ARG A 42 15.23 -2.95 -9.19
CA ARG A 42 14.63 -1.90 -10.06
C ARG A 42 13.77 -2.45 -11.22
N ASP A 43 12.52 -2.78 -10.91
CA ASP A 43 11.46 -2.99 -11.90
C ASP A 43 11.18 -1.65 -12.59
N GLY A 44 11.91 -1.36 -13.68
CA GLY A 44 11.86 -0.07 -14.36
C GLY A 44 10.45 0.36 -14.74
N GLY A 45 9.60 -0.59 -15.14
CA GLY A 45 8.19 -0.34 -15.44
C GLY A 45 7.37 0.08 -14.21
N PHE A 46 7.47 -0.65 -13.09
CA PHE A 46 6.72 -0.32 -11.88
C PHE A 46 7.12 1.03 -11.31
N THR A 47 8.43 1.26 -11.09
CA THR A 47 8.90 2.53 -10.51
C THR A 47 8.55 3.73 -11.40
N GLN A 48 8.63 3.57 -12.72
CA GLN A 48 8.20 4.60 -13.65
C GLN A 48 6.70 4.88 -13.51
N ALA A 49 5.88 3.84 -13.47
CA ALA A 49 4.43 3.97 -13.40
C ALA A 49 3.96 4.57 -12.07
N ALA A 50 4.53 4.12 -10.96
CA ALA A 50 4.25 4.65 -9.63
C ALA A 50 4.52 6.17 -9.56
N ARG A 51 5.65 6.63 -10.12
CA ARG A 51 5.92 8.08 -10.25
C ARG A 51 4.87 8.81 -11.10
N LEU A 52 4.37 8.19 -12.17
CA LEU A 52 3.30 8.80 -12.98
C LEU A 52 2.00 8.92 -12.18
N VAL A 53 1.68 7.96 -11.31
CA VAL A 53 0.54 8.07 -10.38
C VAL A 53 0.73 9.25 -9.44
N ASP A 54 1.91 9.40 -8.83
CA ASP A 54 2.21 10.54 -7.93
C ASP A 54 2.09 11.90 -8.63
N GLU A 55 2.42 11.94 -9.92
CA GLU A 55 2.30 13.14 -10.77
C GLU A 55 0.86 13.39 -11.25
N GLY A 56 -0.11 12.55 -10.85
CA GLY A 56 -1.49 12.62 -11.31
C GLY A 56 -1.68 12.21 -12.78
N ARG A 57 -0.65 11.62 -13.41
CA ARG A 57 -0.64 11.20 -14.81
C ARG A 57 -1.20 9.80 -14.99
N TYR A 58 -2.43 9.59 -14.53
CA TYR A 58 -3.09 8.29 -14.48
C TYR A 58 -3.24 7.64 -15.86
N ALA A 59 -3.49 8.44 -16.91
CA ALA A 59 -3.62 7.95 -18.29
C ALA A 59 -2.32 7.33 -18.83
N ASP A 60 -1.17 7.89 -18.41
CA ASP A 60 0.14 7.37 -18.78
C ASP A 60 0.56 6.19 -17.89
N ALA A 61 0.17 6.21 -16.60
CA ALA A 61 0.50 5.18 -15.63
C ALA A 61 -0.25 3.86 -15.91
N LEU A 62 -1.56 3.95 -16.15
CA LEU A 62 -2.45 2.79 -16.19
C LEU A 62 -1.97 1.70 -17.17
N PRO A 63 -1.62 1.98 -18.44
CA PRO A 63 -1.14 0.94 -19.35
C PRO A 63 0.12 0.21 -18.86
N VAL A 64 1.00 0.89 -18.14
CA VAL A 64 2.21 0.29 -17.56
C VAL A 64 1.85 -0.58 -16.37
N LEU A 65 0.96 -0.11 -15.50
CA LEU A 65 0.51 -0.84 -14.32
C LEU A 65 -0.25 -2.11 -14.69
N ARG A 66 -1.10 -2.07 -15.73
CA ARG A 66 -1.77 -3.27 -16.29
C ARG A 66 -0.75 -4.35 -16.66
N CYS A 67 0.32 -3.95 -17.35
CA CYS A 67 1.40 -4.86 -17.71
C CYS A 67 2.13 -5.37 -16.47
N VAL A 68 2.52 -4.52 -15.53
CA VAL A 68 3.27 -4.94 -14.35
C VAL A 68 2.46 -5.89 -13.46
N ALA A 69 1.18 -5.60 -13.25
CA ALA A 69 0.31 -6.38 -12.38
C ALA A 69 0.02 -7.79 -12.93
N SER A 70 0.13 -7.99 -14.25
CA SER A 70 0.05 -9.32 -14.87
C SER A 70 1.05 -10.35 -14.35
N ARG A 71 2.11 -9.90 -13.67
CA ARG A 71 3.10 -10.77 -13.04
C ARG A 71 2.52 -11.59 -11.89
N GLY A 72 1.38 -11.19 -11.33
CA GLY A 72 0.69 -11.91 -10.26
C GLY A 72 1.28 -11.63 -8.87
N GLU A 73 1.40 -12.67 -8.05
CA GLU A 73 1.89 -12.60 -6.67
C GLU A 73 3.15 -11.73 -6.52
N GLY A 74 3.12 -10.84 -5.53
CA GLY A 74 4.16 -9.84 -5.26
C GLY A 74 3.98 -8.51 -6.01
N PHE A 75 2.97 -8.40 -6.88
CA PHE A 75 2.63 -7.18 -7.61
C PHE A 75 1.25 -6.62 -7.21
N GLU A 76 0.79 -6.88 -5.99
CA GLU A 76 -0.51 -6.42 -5.49
C GLU A 76 -0.62 -4.89 -5.47
N ILE A 77 0.48 -4.20 -5.17
CA ILE A 77 0.57 -2.75 -5.24
C ILE A 77 0.39 -2.24 -6.68
N ALA A 78 0.87 -2.96 -7.70
CA ALA A 78 0.67 -2.56 -9.09
C ALA A 78 -0.79 -2.76 -9.51
N GLU A 79 -1.42 -3.83 -9.05
CA GLU A 79 -2.85 -4.09 -9.27
C GLU A 79 -3.72 -3.02 -8.60
N TYR A 80 -3.42 -2.68 -7.34
CA TYR A 80 -4.07 -1.57 -6.63
C TYR A 80 -3.89 -0.24 -7.37
N LEU A 81 -2.67 0.13 -7.77
CA LEU A 81 -2.44 1.40 -8.46
C LEU A 81 -3.08 1.45 -9.84
N ALA A 82 -3.20 0.31 -10.53
CA ALA A 82 -3.96 0.22 -11.77
C ALA A 82 -5.46 0.48 -11.49
N GLY A 83 -6.04 -0.15 -10.47
CA GLY A 83 -7.43 0.10 -10.05
C GLY A 83 -7.68 1.55 -9.64
N TYR A 84 -6.81 2.11 -8.81
CA TYR A 84 -6.83 3.52 -8.41
C TYR A 84 -6.76 4.44 -9.64
N SER A 85 -5.80 4.22 -10.54
CA SER A 85 -5.67 5.03 -11.75
C SER A 85 -6.91 4.96 -12.64
N ALA A 86 -7.53 3.78 -12.77
CA ALA A 86 -8.76 3.60 -13.53
C ALA A 86 -9.93 4.40 -12.89
N PHE A 87 -10.09 4.35 -11.57
CA PHE A 87 -11.07 5.18 -10.85
C PHE A 87 -10.84 6.68 -11.03
N ARG A 88 -9.59 7.15 -10.98
CA ARG A 88 -9.25 8.55 -11.20
C ARG A 88 -9.57 9.00 -12.62
N LEU A 89 -9.30 8.14 -13.61
CA LEU A 89 -9.64 8.42 -15.01
C LEU A 89 -11.16 8.42 -15.22
N ALA A 90 -11.90 7.45 -14.67
CA ALA A 90 -13.35 7.41 -14.78
C ALA A 90 -14.04 8.68 -14.26
N ARG A 91 -13.53 9.25 -13.16
CA ARG A 91 -14.06 10.49 -12.55
C ARG A 91 -13.56 11.78 -13.22
N SER A 92 -12.56 11.70 -14.11
CA SER A 92 -12.02 12.88 -14.78
C SER A 92 -13.00 13.44 -15.80
N GLU A 93 -13.20 14.76 -15.76
CA GLU A 93 -13.98 15.50 -16.76
C GLU A 93 -13.37 15.36 -18.16
N GLU A 94 -12.05 15.18 -18.26
CA GLU A 94 -11.30 15.02 -19.52
C GLU A 94 -11.50 13.64 -20.16
N THR A 95 -11.93 12.64 -19.40
CA THR A 95 -12.18 11.30 -19.91
C THR A 95 -13.47 11.27 -20.72
N PRO A 96 -13.44 10.77 -21.98
CA PRO A 96 -14.64 10.61 -22.79
C PRO A 96 -15.71 9.81 -22.06
N ALA A 97 -16.97 10.28 -22.07
CA ALA A 97 -18.07 9.63 -21.34
C ALA A 97 -18.22 8.14 -21.68
N VAL A 98 -18.00 7.76 -22.95
CA VAL A 98 -18.07 6.36 -23.42
C VAL A 98 -17.05 5.43 -22.77
N LEU A 99 -15.95 5.96 -22.22
CA LEU A 99 -14.90 5.17 -21.57
C LEU A 99 -15.04 5.11 -20.05
N ARG A 100 -15.91 5.93 -19.45
CA ARG A 100 -15.98 6.06 -17.98
C ARG A 100 -16.49 4.79 -17.33
N ASP A 101 -17.52 4.17 -17.89
CA ASP A 101 -18.09 2.93 -17.35
C ASP A 101 -17.07 1.78 -17.41
N ASP A 102 -16.38 1.61 -18.54
CA ASP A 102 -15.31 0.60 -18.69
C ASP A 102 -14.19 0.81 -17.66
N LEU A 103 -13.79 2.07 -17.41
CA LEU A 103 -12.78 2.41 -16.42
C LEU A 103 -13.27 2.21 -14.98
N LEU A 104 -14.56 2.44 -14.69
CA LEU A 104 -15.14 2.12 -13.39
C LEU A 104 -15.12 0.61 -13.16
N THR A 105 -15.57 -0.18 -14.14
CA THR A 105 -15.55 -1.64 -14.07
C THR A 105 -14.13 -2.15 -13.85
N GLU A 106 -13.16 -1.69 -14.64
CA GLU A 106 -11.76 -2.07 -14.44
C GLU A 106 -11.25 -1.65 -13.05
N GLY A 107 -11.60 -0.45 -12.59
CA GLY A 107 -11.24 0.01 -11.25
C GLY A 107 -11.71 -0.95 -10.16
N PHE A 108 -12.98 -1.35 -10.21
CA PHE A 108 -13.55 -2.31 -9.25
C PHE A 108 -12.92 -3.69 -9.36
N GLU A 109 -12.71 -4.22 -10.57
CA GLU A 109 -12.10 -5.54 -10.78
C GLU A 109 -10.70 -5.60 -10.17
N ARG A 110 -9.87 -4.60 -10.45
CA ARG A 110 -8.48 -4.55 -9.97
C ARG A 110 -8.37 -4.27 -8.49
N MET A 111 -9.17 -3.33 -7.98
CA MET A 111 -9.22 -3.05 -6.53
C MET A 111 -9.67 -4.29 -5.77
N THR A 112 -10.67 -5.02 -6.27
CA THR A 112 -11.12 -6.28 -5.68
C THR A 112 -10.01 -7.33 -5.68
N ALA A 113 -9.31 -7.52 -6.81
CA ALA A 113 -8.20 -8.46 -6.90
C ALA A 113 -7.07 -8.12 -5.92
N ALA A 114 -6.65 -6.85 -5.84
CA ALA A 114 -5.64 -6.40 -4.89
C ALA A 114 -6.09 -6.52 -3.43
N ALA A 115 -7.36 -6.21 -3.13
CA ALA A 115 -7.94 -6.33 -1.79
C ALA A 115 -8.02 -7.80 -1.33
N GLN A 116 -8.41 -8.70 -2.23
CA GLN A 116 -8.41 -10.15 -2.02
C GLN A 116 -6.98 -10.68 -1.82
N ALA A 117 -6.00 -10.12 -2.52
CA ALA A 117 -4.58 -10.43 -2.33
C ALA A 117 -3.98 -9.83 -1.04
N GLY A 118 -4.79 -9.19 -0.20
CA GLY A 118 -4.39 -8.70 1.11
C GLY A 118 -3.70 -7.34 1.08
N TRP A 119 -3.83 -6.57 -0.01
CA TRP A 119 -3.30 -5.20 -0.06
C TRP A 119 -4.19 -4.25 0.76
N PRO A 120 -3.71 -3.69 1.88
CA PRO A 120 -4.53 -2.92 2.80
C PRO A 120 -5.12 -1.65 2.17
N ALA A 121 -4.37 -0.94 1.33
CA ALA A 121 -4.88 0.24 0.63
C ALA A 121 -6.06 -0.10 -0.31
N ALA A 122 -6.02 -1.27 -0.94
CA ALA A 122 -7.11 -1.71 -1.80
C ALA A 122 -8.35 -2.06 -0.99
N GLN A 123 -8.18 -2.66 0.20
CA GLN A 123 -9.30 -2.98 1.10
C GLN A 123 -10.00 -1.70 1.59
N ALA A 124 -9.23 -0.70 2.03
CA ALA A 124 -9.78 0.60 2.43
C ALA A 124 -10.43 1.33 1.24
N GLY A 125 -9.70 1.48 0.12
CA GLY A 125 -10.21 2.19 -1.05
C GLY A 125 -11.44 1.52 -1.69
N LEU A 126 -11.56 0.20 -1.62
CA LEU A 126 -12.76 -0.52 -2.08
C LEU A 126 -13.96 -0.26 -1.17
N ALA A 127 -13.75 -0.18 0.15
CA ALA A 127 -14.81 0.18 1.09
C ALA A 127 -15.36 1.58 0.80
N GLU A 128 -14.48 2.57 0.57
CA GLU A 128 -14.87 3.94 0.24
C GLU A 128 -15.59 4.01 -1.12
N ALA A 129 -15.04 3.36 -2.15
CA ALA A 129 -15.64 3.38 -3.49
C ALA A 129 -17.03 2.72 -3.53
N LEU A 130 -17.24 1.65 -2.75
CA LEU A 130 -18.55 1.00 -2.63
C LEU A 130 -19.54 1.83 -1.79
N PHE A 131 -19.05 2.52 -0.75
CA PHE A 131 -19.85 3.45 0.04
C PHE A 131 -20.42 4.59 -0.82
N GLU A 132 -19.64 5.13 -1.75
CA GLU A 132 -20.10 6.16 -2.69
C GLU A 132 -21.29 5.72 -3.58
N ILE A 133 -21.38 4.43 -3.94
CA ILE A 133 -22.49 3.92 -4.76
C ILE A 133 -23.82 4.01 -3.98
N ALA A 134 -23.76 3.91 -2.65
CA ALA A 134 -24.86 4.17 -1.73
C ALA A 134 -26.17 3.38 -1.99
N ASN A 135 -26.07 2.16 -2.53
CA ASN A 135 -27.17 1.20 -2.54
C ASN A 135 -26.95 0.12 -1.46
N GLU A 136 -28.01 -0.58 -1.05
CA GLU A 136 -27.99 -1.52 0.07
C GLU A 136 -26.92 -2.61 -0.09
N ASP A 137 -26.83 -3.24 -1.26
CA ASP A 137 -25.84 -4.28 -1.54
C ASP A 137 -24.39 -3.73 -1.50
N ALA A 138 -24.18 -2.55 -2.08
CA ALA A 138 -22.88 -1.88 -2.09
C ALA A 138 -22.44 -1.46 -0.69
N LEU A 139 -23.36 -0.94 0.13
CA LEU A 139 -23.08 -0.59 1.53
C LEU A 139 -22.72 -1.83 2.36
N ALA A 140 -23.42 -2.95 2.17
CA ALA A 140 -23.08 -4.20 2.84
C ALA A 140 -21.70 -4.73 2.43
N GLU A 141 -21.34 -4.62 1.16
CA GLU A 141 -20.00 -5.00 0.68
C GLU A 141 -18.92 -4.02 1.17
N ALA A 142 -19.23 -2.71 1.25
CA ALA A 142 -18.34 -1.70 1.82
C ALA A 142 -18.01 -1.99 3.29
N ALA A 143 -19.04 -2.30 4.11
CA ALA A 143 -18.87 -2.65 5.52
C ALA A 143 -18.00 -3.90 5.71
N TYR A 144 -18.11 -4.88 4.81
CA TYR A 144 -17.22 -6.03 4.82
C TYR A 144 -15.77 -5.66 4.50
N TRP A 145 -15.51 -4.89 3.44
CA TRP A 145 -14.13 -4.50 3.12
C TRP A 145 -13.51 -3.61 4.19
N ALA A 146 -14.30 -2.73 4.82
CA ALA A 146 -13.89 -1.99 6.00
C ALA A 146 -13.46 -2.93 7.14
N ALA A 147 -14.28 -3.93 7.46
CA ALA A 147 -13.94 -4.92 8.49
C ALA A 147 -12.71 -5.76 8.13
N VAL A 148 -12.53 -6.15 6.85
CA VAL A 148 -11.32 -6.84 6.38
C VAL A 148 -10.09 -5.96 6.57
N TYR A 149 -10.17 -4.67 6.19
CA TYR A 149 -9.10 -3.70 6.39
C TYR A 149 -8.74 -3.55 7.88
N ARG A 150 -9.74 -3.42 8.75
CA ARG A 150 -9.55 -3.34 10.21
C ARG A 150 -8.96 -4.62 10.81
N ASN A 151 -9.05 -5.76 10.14
CA ASN A 151 -8.39 -6.99 10.55
C ASN A 151 -6.97 -7.14 9.96
N ASN A 152 -6.54 -6.26 9.05
CA ASN A 152 -5.23 -6.31 8.41
C ASN A 152 -4.19 -5.45 9.17
N PRO A 153 -3.21 -6.05 9.87
CA PRO A 153 -2.26 -5.29 10.70
C PRO A 153 -1.13 -4.62 9.90
N ARG A 154 -0.98 -4.92 8.60
CA ARG A 154 0.24 -4.62 7.81
C ARG A 154 0.67 -3.16 7.86
N GLU A 155 -0.27 -2.22 7.85
CA GLU A 155 0.01 -0.78 7.87
C GLU A 155 -0.27 -0.13 9.22
N ARG A 156 -1.27 -0.61 9.95
CA ARG A 156 -1.61 -0.06 11.27
C ARG A 156 -0.53 -0.25 12.32
N VAL A 157 0.30 -1.29 12.20
CA VAL A 157 1.50 -1.47 13.04
C VAL A 157 2.47 -0.27 12.91
N TYR A 158 2.40 0.45 11.80
CA TYR A 158 3.16 1.68 11.55
C TYR A 158 2.36 2.97 11.80
N GLY A 159 1.15 2.86 12.34
CA GLY A 159 0.26 4.00 12.63
C GLY A 159 -0.37 4.64 11.40
N ILE A 160 -0.38 3.94 10.26
CA ILE A 160 -1.05 4.38 9.04
C ILE A 160 -2.49 3.86 9.09
N ASP A 161 -3.45 4.78 9.02
CA ASP A 161 -4.87 4.51 8.86
C ASP A 161 -5.37 5.19 7.59
N ARG A 162 -5.93 4.39 6.69
CA ARG A 162 -6.33 4.80 5.34
C ARG A 162 -7.83 4.95 5.17
N LEU A 163 -8.61 4.24 5.98
CA LEU A 163 -10.06 4.31 5.89
C LEU A 163 -10.54 5.52 6.69
N ASP A 164 -11.33 6.39 6.07
CA ASP A 164 -11.94 7.52 6.76
C ASP A 164 -12.93 7.05 7.84
N ASP A 165 -12.72 7.48 9.09
CA ASP A 165 -13.59 7.19 10.23
C ASP A 165 -15.05 7.65 9.96
N ALA A 166 -15.25 8.67 9.11
CA ALA A 166 -16.57 9.12 8.71
C ALA A 166 -17.31 8.07 7.87
N VAL A 167 -16.60 7.35 6.99
CA VAL A 167 -17.19 6.27 6.19
C VAL A 167 -17.66 5.14 7.08
N GLU A 168 -16.85 4.71 8.06
CA GLU A 168 -17.26 3.68 9.01
C GLU A 168 -18.44 4.09 9.87
N THR A 169 -18.43 5.34 10.36
CA THR A 169 -19.55 5.89 11.15
C THR A 169 -20.83 5.89 10.31
N SER A 170 -20.77 6.36 9.07
CA SER A 170 -21.92 6.37 8.18
C SER A 170 -22.39 4.97 7.78
N LEU A 171 -21.49 4.00 7.58
CA LEU A 171 -21.87 2.61 7.34
C LEU A 171 -22.66 2.03 8.51
N ALA A 172 -22.23 2.27 9.75
CA ALA A 172 -22.93 1.84 10.94
C ALA A 172 -24.32 2.49 11.06
N GLU A 173 -24.45 3.77 10.74
CA GLU A 173 -25.73 4.49 10.75
C GLU A 173 -26.72 3.97 9.70
N HIS A 174 -26.26 3.64 8.49
CA HIS A 174 -27.13 3.18 7.40
C HIS A 174 -27.56 1.72 7.54
N LEU A 175 -26.65 0.84 7.99
CA LEU A 175 -26.86 -0.60 8.03
C LEU A 175 -27.35 -1.10 9.41
N GLY A 176 -26.99 -0.39 10.47
CA GLY A 176 -27.24 -0.80 11.86
C GLY A 176 -26.36 -1.95 12.35
N ASP A 177 -26.34 -2.13 13.68
CA ASP A 177 -25.41 -3.04 14.37
C ASP A 177 -25.45 -4.50 13.88
N THR A 178 -26.62 -5.00 13.49
CA THR A 178 -26.79 -6.39 13.04
C THR A 178 -26.02 -6.64 11.74
N ALA A 179 -26.12 -5.74 10.76
CA ALA A 179 -25.46 -5.89 9.47
C ALA A 179 -23.96 -5.60 9.56
N ILE A 180 -23.54 -4.68 10.43
CA ILE A 180 -22.12 -4.47 10.77
C ILE A 180 -21.54 -5.74 11.40
N SER A 181 -22.19 -6.30 12.42
CA SER A 181 -21.75 -7.53 13.09
C SER A 181 -21.65 -8.72 12.13
N ALA A 182 -22.57 -8.82 11.15
CA ALA A 182 -22.52 -9.86 10.13
C ALA A 182 -21.31 -9.67 9.18
N SER A 183 -21.01 -8.42 8.82
CA SER A 183 -19.85 -8.07 7.98
C SER A 183 -18.53 -8.36 8.70
N GLU A 184 -18.43 -8.05 9.99
CA GLU A 184 -17.27 -8.37 10.83
C GLU A 184 -17.07 -9.88 10.95
N GLN A 185 -18.14 -10.65 11.17
CA GLN A 185 -18.08 -12.12 11.19
C GLN A 185 -17.61 -12.69 9.85
N ARG A 186 -18.09 -12.15 8.72
CA ARG A 186 -17.61 -12.54 7.39
C ARG A 186 -16.13 -12.20 7.22
N ALA A 187 -15.70 -11.01 7.61
CA ALA A 187 -14.32 -10.54 7.53
C ALA A 187 -13.36 -11.35 8.43
N ALA A 188 -13.83 -11.87 9.57
CA ALA A 188 -13.03 -12.76 10.41
C ALA A 188 -12.67 -14.09 9.72
N GLY A 189 -13.47 -14.51 8.73
CA GLY A 189 -13.19 -15.66 7.86
C GLY A 189 -12.39 -15.33 6.61
N PHE A 190 -11.94 -14.08 6.43
CA PHE A 190 -11.19 -13.66 5.25
C PHE A 190 -9.88 -14.43 5.12
N THR A 191 -9.60 -14.90 3.91
CA THR A 191 -8.34 -15.53 3.56
C THR A 191 -7.79 -14.86 2.31
N ILE A 192 -6.46 -14.66 2.29
CA ILE A 192 -5.80 -14.03 1.15
C ILE A 192 -5.88 -14.97 -0.06
N ILE A 193 -6.28 -14.41 -1.19
CA ILE A 193 -6.24 -15.06 -2.49
C ILE A 193 -5.10 -14.42 -3.28
N PRO A 194 -3.95 -15.10 -3.47
CA PRO A 194 -2.84 -14.54 -4.21
C PRO A 194 -3.22 -14.18 -5.65
N LEU A 195 -2.61 -13.13 -6.19
CA LEU A 195 -2.82 -12.74 -7.58
C LEU A 195 -2.30 -13.82 -8.54
N ALA A 196 -3.15 -14.25 -9.47
CA ALA A 196 -2.74 -15.11 -10.55
C ALA A 196 -1.95 -14.32 -11.60
N GLY A 197 -0.74 -14.78 -11.93
CA GLY A 197 0.00 -14.27 -13.06
C GLY A 197 -0.61 -14.74 -14.38
N HIS A 198 -0.48 -13.94 -15.44
CA HIS A 198 -0.93 -14.32 -16.78
C HIS A 198 0.06 -13.87 -17.86
N GLU A 199 0.03 -14.55 -19.00
CA GLU A 199 0.86 -14.19 -20.14
C GLU A 199 0.38 -12.86 -20.74
N THR A 200 1.32 -11.97 -21.01
CA THR A 200 1.07 -10.68 -21.68
C THR A 200 1.57 -10.65 -23.10
N GLY A 201 0.98 -9.81 -23.94
CA GLY A 201 1.47 -9.56 -25.29
C GLY A 201 2.80 -8.82 -25.34
N ALA A 202 3.32 -8.68 -26.57
CA ALA A 202 4.61 -8.06 -26.85
C ALA A 202 4.68 -6.57 -26.41
N GLU A 203 3.53 -5.91 -26.31
CA GLU A 203 3.39 -4.53 -25.82
C GLU A 203 3.87 -4.35 -24.37
N CYS A 204 3.74 -5.39 -23.54
CA CYS A 204 4.18 -5.36 -22.14
C CYS A 204 5.67 -5.67 -21.97
N ALA A 205 6.32 -6.27 -22.97
CA ALA A 205 7.71 -6.72 -22.88
C ALA A 205 8.67 -5.59 -22.47
N ARG A 206 8.43 -4.35 -22.91
CA ARG A 206 9.29 -3.20 -22.54
C ARG A 206 9.20 -2.81 -21.07
N PHE A 207 8.07 -3.06 -20.42
CA PHE A 207 7.83 -2.72 -19.02
C PHE A 207 8.21 -3.86 -18.08
N LEU A 208 8.18 -5.09 -18.59
CA LEU A 208 8.47 -6.32 -17.85
C LEU A 208 9.94 -6.73 -17.91
N ARG A 209 10.74 -6.15 -18.81
CA ARG A 209 12.19 -6.41 -18.85
C ARG A 209 12.86 -5.89 -17.58
N THR A 210 13.22 -6.82 -16.70
CA THR A 210 14.16 -6.62 -15.60
C THR A 210 15.55 -6.35 -16.16
N GLY A 211 16.34 -5.51 -15.47
CA GLY A 211 17.64 -5.00 -15.93
C GLY A 211 18.74 -6.05 -16.14
N SER A 212 18.63 -6.87 -17.18
CA SER A 212 19.61 -7.90 -17.57
C SER A 212 20.34 -7.55 -18.87
N GLU A 213 20.74 -6.29 -19.06
CA GLU A 213 21.65 -5.92 -20.17
C GLU A 213 22.99 -5.32 -19.71
N ASN A 214 23.16 -4.99 -18.42
CA ASN A 214 24.41 -4.43 -17.90
C ASN A 214 25.32 -5.44 -17.17
N GLY A 215 24.95 -6.72 -17.08
CA GLY A 215 25.78 -7.79 -16.51
C GLY A 215 26.69 -8.51 -17.51
N GLN A 216 26.45 -8.37 -18.82
CA GLN A 216 27.15 -9.11 -19.88
C GLN A 216 28.23 -8.29 -20.62
N ARG A 217 28.72 -7.18 -20.02
CA ARG A 217 29.88 -6.42 -20.53
C ARG A 217 30.95 -6.31 -19.47
N GLY A 218 31.54 -7.45 -19.10
CA GLY A 218 32.60 -7.49 -18.10
C GLY A 218 33.39 -8.80 -18.04
N ASP A 219 33.42 -9.59 -19.11
CA ASP A 219 34.41 -10.66 -19.25
C ASP A 219 35.17 -10.47 -20.55
N GLY A 220 36.34 -9.84 -20.42
CA GLY A 220 37.13 -9.42 -21.56
C GLY A 220 38.42 -8.73 -21.15
N SER A 221 39.41 -9.54 -20.76
CA SER A 221 40.86 -9.28 -20.81
C SER A 221 41.59 -8.65 -19.61
N ARG A 222 42.43 -9.52 -19.01
CA ARG A 222 43.90 -9.41 -18.86
C ARG A 222 44.49 -8.62 -17.67
N ARG A 223 44.96 -9.42 -16.70
CA ARG A 223 46.34 -9.48 -16.15
C ARG A 223 47.17 -8.18 -16.07
N GLY A 224 47.48 -7.75 -14.84
CA GLY A 224 48.63 -6.89 -14.50
C GLY A 224 48.61 -6.48 -13.02
N ARG A 225 49.26 -7.25 -12.13
CA ARG A 225 50.50 -6.89 -11.39
C ARG A 225 50.31 -5.79 -10.32
N GLY A 226 50.62 -6.13 -9.06
CA GLY A 226 50.36 -5.31 -7.88
C GLY A 226 51.30 -4.13 -7.63
N GLY A 227 50.89 -3.30 -6.66
CA GLY A 227 51.66 -2.18 -6.08
C GLY A 227 50.77 -1.32 -5.16
N PRO A 228 51.27 -0.74 -4.04
CA PRO A 228 50.43 -0.35 -2.90
C PRO A 228 50.08 1.15 -2.78
N ARG A 229 49.01 1.39 -1.99
CA ARG A 229 48.50 2.61 -1.32
C ARG A 229 49.27 3.94 -1.47
N GLN A 230 48.52 5.01 -1.78
CA GLN A 230 48.51 6.27 -1.01
C GLN A 230 47.34 7.21 -1.39
N ASP A 231 46.68 7.69 -0.32
CA ASP A 231 46.14 9.02 -0.03
C ASP A 231 45.20 9.80 -0.97
N GLY A 232 44.12 10.28 -0.34
CA GLY A 232 43.69 11.68 -0.44
C GLY A 232 42.48 11.95 -1.34
N GLY A 233 41.30 12.09 -0.73
CA GLY A 233 40.12 12.56 -1.45
C GLY A 233 38.92 12.81 -0.53
N GLN A 234 38.97 13.92 0.21
CA GLN A 234 37.78 14.52 0.81
C GLN A 234 36.79 14.88 -0.29
N GLY A 235 35.61 14.27 -0.25
CA GLY A 235 34.45 14.62 -1.06
C GLY A 235 33.20 14.51 -0.20
N GLY A 236 32.83 15.63 0.43
CA GLY A 236 31.55 15.76 1.10
C GLY A 236 30.42 15.73 0.06
N GLY A 237 29.59 14.69 0.13
CA GLY A 237 28.32 14.61 -0.58
C GLY A 237 27.16 14.72 0.43
N PRO A 238 26.24 15.68 0.27
CA PRO A 238 25.13 15.84 1.20
C PRO A 238 24.12 14.69 1.03
N GLY A 239 23.63 14.23 2.19
CA GLY A 239 22.44 13.42 2.45
C GLY A 239 21.70 12.83 1.24
N GLY A 240 21.92 11.53 1.00
CA GLY A 240 20.99 10.71 0.24
C GLY A 240 19.68 10.59 1.02
N GLY A 241 18.73 11.46 0.71
CA GLY A 241 17.36 11.39 1.17
C GLY A 241 16.79 10.01 0.86
N ARG A 242 16.19 9.38 1.88
CA ARG A 242 15.37 8.18 1.74
C ARG A 242 14.17 8.55 0.86
N GLY A 243 14.29 8.34 -0.44
CA GLY A 243 13.16 8.36 -1.37
C GLY A 243 12.33 7.09 -1.16
N GLY A 244 11.63 7.01 -0.02
CA GLY A 244 10.49 6.12 0.11
C GLY A 244 9.39 6.68 -0.76
N TRP A 245 8.89 5.87 -1.69
CA TRP A 245 7.68 6.20 -2.44
C TRP A 245 6.56 6.47 -1.41
N ALA A 246 5.98 7.66 -1.45
CA ALA A 246 4.84 8.01 -0.63
C ALA A 246 3.60 7.58 -1.42
N GLU A 247 2.97 6.49 -0.99
CA GLU A 247 1.75 5.99 -1.62
C GLU A 247 0.67 7.09 -1.60
N PRO A 248 -0.15 7.25 -2.67
CA PRO A 248 -1.12 8.34 -2.77
C PRO A 248 -2.01 8.43 -1.53
N ASP A 249 -2.23 9.65 -1.05
CA ASP A 249 -3.24 9.90 -0.01
C ASP A 249 -4.62 9.68 -0.64
N ASP A 250 -5.23 8.55 -0.31
CA ASP A 250 -6.54 8.10 -0.80
C ASP A 250 -7.66 9.11 -0.48
N ARG A 251 -7.44 10.03 0.48
CA ARG A 251 -8.38 11.12 0.83
C ARG A 251 -8.64 12.09 -0.33
N ALA A 252 -7.75 12.16 -1.32
CA ALA A 252 -7.90 13.01 -2.49
C ALA A 252 -8.74 12.39 -3.63
N ILE A 253 -9.33 11.21 -3.43
CA ILE A 253 -10.34 10.66 -4.35
C ILE A 253 -11.66 11.47 -4.24
N HIS A 254 -11.92 12.13 -3.10
CA HIS A 254 -13.26 12.57 -2.69
C HIS A 254 -13.54 14.07 -2.74
N THR A 255 -12.66 14.89 -3.33
CA THR A 255 -12.98 16.29 -3.62
C THR A 255 -13.52 16.46 -5.04
N ARG A 256 -14.81 16.18 -5.23
CA ARG A 256 -15.80 17.00 -5.97
C ARG A 256 -17.16 16.32 -6.07
#